data_AF-A0A962WT99-F1
#
_entry.id   AF-A0A962WT99-F1
#
_cell.length_a   1.000
_cell.length_b   1.000
_cell.length_c   1.000
_cell.angle_alpha   90.00
_cell.angle_beta   90.00
_cell.angle_gamma   90.00
#
_symmetry.space_group_name_H-M   'P 1'
#
loop_
_entity.id
_entity.type
_entity.pdbx_description
1 polymer ?
#
loop_
_entity_poly.entity_id
_entity_poly.type
_entity_poly.pdbx_seq_one_letter_code
_entity_poly.pdbx_strand_id
1 'polypeptide(L)' 'MAITSITGTALQGIQRGMQGLRRNAAEIASPGQAGTTFPTKDAVRALVELHQNAHQATASLTVFKAADQMIGSLLDIEA' A
#
# COMPACT_ATOMS: atom_id res chain seq x y z
N MET A 1 10.39 17.68 14.90
CA MET A 1 10.75 17.02 13.62
C MET A 1 10.34 15.55 13.51
N ALA A 2 9.68 14.93 14.51
CA ALA A 2 9.24 13.53 14.40
C ALA A 2 8.03 13.33 13.46
N ILE A 3 7.13 14.32 13.35
CA ILE A 3 5.97 14.20 12.46
C ILE A 3 6.39 14.23 10.99
N THR A 4 7.34 15.11 10.64
CA THR A 4 7.90 15.20 9.28
C THR A 4 8.58 13.89 8.85
N SER A 5 9.25 13.17 9.76
CA SER A 5 9.86 11.88 9.46
C SER A 5 8.84 10.74 9.32
N ILE A 6 7.74 10.78 10.09
CA ILE A 6 6.61 9.85 9.95
C ILE A 6 5.92 10.02 8.60
N THR A 7 5.69 11.26 8.16
CA THR A 7 5.09 11.57 6.85
C THR A 7 5.93 11.02 5.70
N GLY A 8 7.26 11.16 5.76
CA GLY A 8 8.16 10.60 4.75
C GLY A 8 8.14 9.07 4.70
N THR A 9 8.12 8.42 5.87
CA THR A 9 8.04 6.96 5.98
C THR A 9 6.70 6.42 5.47
N ALA A 10 5.61 7.11 5.79
CA ALA A 10 4.27 6.78 5.30
C ALA A 10 4.19 6.91 3.78
N LEU A 11 4.72 7.99 3.19
CA LEU A 11 4.75 8.16 1.74
C LEU A 11 5.56 7.05 1.06
N GLN A 12 6.72 6.68 1.61
CA GLN A 12 7.51 5.57 1.10
C GLN A 12 6.78 4.22 1.26
N GLY A 13 5.98 4.04 2.31
CA GLY A 13 5.11 2.88 2.49
C GLY A 13 4.02 2.79 1.43
N ILE A 14 3.36 3.91 1.11
CA ILE A 14 2.36 4.02 0.05
C ILE A 14 2.99 3.67 -1.30
N GLN A 15 4.12 4.27 -1.64
CA GLN A 15 4.81 4.02 -2.91
C GLN A 15 5.21 2.55 -3.06
N ARG A 16 5.75 1.94 -2.01
CA ARG A 16 6.11 0.51 -2.00
C ARG A 16 4.89 -0.39 -2.16
N GLY A 17 3.81 -0.14 -1.41
CA GLY A 17 2.56 -0.89 -1.53
C GLY A 17 1.97 -0.77 -2.94
N MET A 18 1.96 0.42 -3.53
CA MET A 18 1.50 0.65 -4.89
C MET A 18 2.35 -0.04 -5.96
N GLN A 19 3.68 -0.10 -5.79
CA GLN A 19 4.55 -0.87 -6.68
C GLN A 19 4.27 -2.37 -6.59
N GLY A 20 4.13 -2.92 -5.37
CA GLY A 20 3.78 -4.31 -5.14
C GLY A 20 2.41 -4.67 -5.73
N LEU A 21 1.42 -3.79 -5.58
CA LEU A 21 0.10 -3.95 -6.19
C LEU A 21 0.18 -4.07 -7.71
N ARG A 22 0.91 -3.17 -8.36
CA ARG A 22 1.07 -3.18 -9.83
C ARG A 22 1.76 -4.45 -10.32
N ARG A 23 2.80 -4.89 -9.60
CA ARG A 23 3.52 -6.12 -9.93
C ARG A 23 2.61 -7.34 -9.85
N ASN A 24 1.88 -7.49 -8.76
CA ASN A 24 1.01 -8.64 -8.54
C ASN A 24 -0.18 -8.63 -9.51
N ALA A 25 -0.74 -7.45 -9.81
CA ALA A 25 -1.79 -7.30 -10.82
C ALA A 25 -1.28 -7.71 -12.21
N ALA A 26 -0.06 -7.33 -12.58
CA ALA A 26 0.56 -7.75 -13.84
C ALA A 26 0.83 -9.26 -13.88
N GLU A 27 1.21 -9.86 -12.75
CA GLU A 27 1.42 -11.31 -12.63
C GLU A 27 0.12 -12.11 -12.72
N ILE A 28 -0.98 -11.59 -12.16
CA ILE A 28 -2.33 -12.19 -12.28
C ILE A 28 -2.88 -12.06 -13.71
N ALA A 29 -2.65 -10.90 -14.35
CA ALA A 29 -3.09 -10.63 -15.71
C ALA A 29 -2.16 -11.24 -16.79
N SER A 30 -1.08 -11.90 -16.38
CA SER A 30 -0.07 -12.39 -17.31
C SER A 30 -0.65 -13.49 -18.20
N PRO A 31 -0.48 -13.39 -19.53
CA PRO A 31 -0.98 -14.40 -20.46
C PRO A 31 -0.33 -15.79 -20.27
N GLY A 32 0.75 -15.89 -19.51
CA GLY A 32 1.38 -17.16 -19.14
C GLY A 32 0.49 -18.11 -18.33
N GLN A 33 -0.53 -17.61 -17.60
CA GLN A 33 -1.53 -18.46 -16.94
C GLN A 33 -2.70 -18.87 -17.87
N ALA A 34 -2.82 -18.31 -19.08
CA ALA A 34 -3.97 -18.53 -19.96
C ALA A 34 -4.05 -19.96 -20.57
N GLY A 35 -2.98 -20.74 -20.47
CA GLY A 35 -2.92 -22.15 -20.93
C GLY A 35 -3.02 -23.20 -19.81
N THR A 36 -3.09 -22.77 -18.55
CA THR A 36 -3.14 -23.67 -17.38
C THR A 36 -4.51 -23.60 -16.73
N THR A 37 -5.06 -24.72 -16.27
CA THR A 37 -6.34 -24.75 -15.54
C THR A 37 -6.29 -23.79 -14.36
N PHE A 38 -7.03 -22.70 -14.45
CA PHE A 38 -7.18 -21.75 -13.37
C PHE A 38 -7.99 -22.39 -12.23
N PRO A 39 -7.61 -22.19 -10.95
CA PRO A 39 -6.50 -21.38 -10.45
C PRO A 39 -5.18 -22.15 -10.34
N THR A 40 -4.08 -21.54 -10.78
CA THR A 40 -2.73 -22.04 -10.49
C THR A 40 -2.27 -21.58 -9.10
N LYS A 41 -1.38 -22.35 -8.46
CA LYS A 41 -0.79 -22.00 -7.15
C LYS A 41 -0.15 -20.61 -7.17
N ASP A 42 0.46 -20.23 -8.29
CA ASP A 42 1.11 -18.93 -8.46
C ASP A 42 0.09 -17.80 -8.58
N ALA A 43 -1.05 -18.02 -9.26
CA ALA A 43 -2.14 -17.05 -9.32
C ALA A 43 -2.76 -16.80 -7.93
N VAL A 44 -2.97 -17.87 -7.14
CA VAL A 44 -3.47 -17.74 -5.76
C VAL A 44 -2.48 -16.97 -4.88
N ARG A 45 -1.18 -17.26 -5.02
CA ARG A 45 -0.12 -16.51 -4.32
C ARG A 45 -0.14 -15.03 -4.68
N ALA A 46 -0.16 -14.72 -5.98
CA ALA A 46 -0.18 -13.34 -6.46
C ALA A 46 -1.41 -12.57 -5.96
N LEU A 47 -2.58 -13.20 -5.89
CA LEU A 47 -3.81 -12.61 -5.32
C LEU A 47 -3.68 -12.32 -3.82
N VAL A 48 -3.12 -13.25 -3.05
CA VAL A 48 -2.92 -13.07 -1.60
C VAL A 48 -1.88 -11.98 -1.32
N GLU A 49 -0.81 -11.95 -2.10
CA GLU A 49 0.22 -10.90 -2.02
C GLU A 49 -0.35 -9.54 -2.47
N LEU A 50 -1.25 -9.51 -3.46
CA LEU A 50 -1.96 -8.30 -3.90
C LEU A 50 -2.77 -7.71 -2.72
N HIS A 51 -3.55 -8.54 -2.03
CA HIS A 51 -4.30 -8.11 -0.85
C HIS A 51 -3.39 -7.57 0.26
N GLN A 52 -2.27 -8.25 0.56
CA GLN A 52 -1.31 -7.76 1.56
C GLN A 52 -0.73 -6.39 1.18
N ASN A 53 -0.34 -6.20 -0.09
CA ASN A 53 0.15 -4.92 -0.57
C ASN A 53 -0.91 -3.81 -0.49
N ALA A 54 -2.19 -4.14 -0.74
CA ALA A 54 -3.31 -3.20 -0.55
C ALA A 54 -3.45 -2.78 0.91
N HIS A 55 -3.41 -3.74 1.84
CA HIS A 55 -3.47 -3.46 3.27
C HIS A 55 -2.29 -2.59 3.73
N GLN A 56 -1.07 -2.87 3.24
CA GLN A 56 0.11 -2.09 3.58
C GLN A 56 0.03 -0.64 3.09
N ALA A 57 -0.44 -0.44 1.85
CA ALA A 57 -0.68 0.90 1.31
C ALA A 57 -1.74 1.66 2.12
N THR A 58 -2.83 0.97 2.48
CA THR A 58 -3.93 1.53 3.27
C THR A 58 -3.49 1.91 4.68
N ALA A 59 -2.72 1.04 5.36
CA ALA A 59 -2.16 1.34 6.66
C ALA A 59 -1.25 2.58 6.61
N SER A 60 -0.43 2.69 5.56
CA SER A 60 0.45 3.84 5.35
C SER A 60 -0.34 5.14 5.11
N LEU A 61 -1.46 5.06 4.37
CA LEU A 61 -2.39 6.19 4.20
C LEU A 61 -3.03 6.62 5.52
N THR A 62 -3.44 5.66 6.36
CA THR A 62 -4.00 5.96 7.68
C THR A 62 -2.98 6.68 8.57
N VAL A 63 -1.71 6.23 8.57
CA VAL A 63 -0.63 6.90 9.31
C VAL A 63 -0.41 8.32 8.79
N PHE A 64 -0.40 8.52 7.46
CA PHE A 64 -0.28 9.85 6.86
C PHE A 64 -1.43 10.77 7.30
N LYS A 65 -2.68 10.27 7.26
CA LYS A 65 -3.86 11.03 7.71
C LYS A 65 -3.80 11.38 9.20
N ALA A 66 -3.37 10.45 10.05
CA ALA A 66 -3.22 10.70 11.48
C ALA A 66 -2.14 11.76 11.75
N ALA A 67 -1.03 11.73 11.01
CA ALA A 67 0.02 12.74 11.10
C ALA A 67 -0.48 14.14 10.67
N ASP A 68 -1.26 14.21 9.59
CA ASP A 68 -1.90 15.45 9.11
C ASP A 68 -2.90 16.01 10.14
N GLN A 69 -3.76 15.15 10.69
CA GLN A 69 -4.70 15.53 11.75
C GLN A 69 -4.00 16.01 13.02
N MET A 70 -2.89 15.37 13.42
CA MET A 70 -2.08 15.84 14.55
C MET A 70 -1.52 17.23 14.29
N ILE A 71 -0.96 17.50 13.11
CA ILE A 71 -0.46 18.84 12.75
C ILE A 71 -1.60 19.85 12.81
N GLY A 72 -2.75 19.54 12.20
CA GLY A 72 -3.92 20.39 12.23
C GLY A 72 -4.37 20.71 13.66
N SER A 73 -4.46 19.71 14.53
CA SER A 73 -4.83 19.92 15.94
C SER A 73 -3.82 20.75 16.72
N LEU A 74 -2.51 20.63 16.43
CA LEU A 74 -1.48 21.43 17.08
C LEU A 74 -1.57 22.90 16.65
N LEU A 75 -1.86 23.15 15.37
CA LEU A 75 -2.05 24.50 14.85
C LEU A 75 -3.34 25.15 15.38
N ASP A 76 -4.39 24.38 15.56
CA ASP A 76 -5.69 24.85 16.09
C ASP A 76 -5.62 25.22 17.58
N ILE A 77 -4.73 24.58 18.36
CA ILE A 77 -4.50 24.93 19.78
C ILE A 77 -3.72 26.24 19.95
N GLU A 78 -2.88 26.59 18.99
CA GLU A 78 -2.07 27.83 19.00
C GLU A 78 -2.83 29.04 18.41
N ALA A 79 -4.03 28.84 17.83
CA ALA A 79 -4.89 29.89 17.26
C ALA A 79 -5.88 30.47 18.29
#